data_AF-A0A256VIQ3-F1
#
_entry.id   AF-A0A256VIQ3-F1
#
_cell.length_a   1.000
_cell.length_b   1.000
_cell.length_c   1.000
_cell.angle_alpha   90.00
_cell.angle_beta   90.00
_cell.angle_gamma   90.00
#
_symmetry.space_group_name_H-M   'P 1'
#
loop_
_entity.id
_entity.type
_entity.pdbx_description
1 polymer ?
#
loop_
_entity_poly.entity_id
_entity_poly.type
_entity_poly.pdbx_seq_one_letter_code
_entity_poly.pdbx_strand_id
1 'polypeptide(L)' 'MPSEYTDEIENSSYTRRAFSMGKKSKYSAEEKISILDEVLRDGAPKVMAKYNISQDAIHRWRLLY' A
#
# COMPACT_ATOMS: atom_id res chain seq x y z
N MET A 1 -1.26 -11.75 -53.65
CA MET A 1 -1.93 -10.72 -52.84
C MET A 1 -1.40 -10.84 -51.43
N PRO A 2 -0.68 -9.85 -50.85
CA PRO A 2 -0.25 -9.90 -49.46
C PRO A 2 -1.20 -9.07 -48.59
N SER A 3 -2.02 -9.75 -47.80
CA SER A 3 -2.59 -9.28 -46.51
C SER A 3 -2.99 -10.58 -45.80
N GLU A 4 -2.68 -10.83 -44.54
CA GLU A 4 -2.91 -9.96 -43.39
C GLU A 4 -1.81 -10.18 -42.35
N TYR A 5 -1.22 -9.07 -41.93
CA TYR A 5 -0.52 -8.96 -40.66
C TYR A 5 -1.59 -8.83 -39.58
N THR A 6 -1.76 -9.88 -38.77
CA THR A 6 -2.28 -9.73 -37.41
C THR A 6 -1.34 -10.49 -36.50
N ASP A 7 -0.33 -9.76 -36.02
CA ASP A 7 0.38 -10.12 -34.81
C ASP A 7 -0.67 -10.16 -33.69
N GLU A 8 -1.23 -11.35 -33.44
CA GLU A 8 -1.95 -11.65 -32.21
C GLU A 8 -0.94 -11.74 -31.06
N ILE A 9 -0.28 -10.63 -30.81
CA ILE A 9 0.33 -10.29 -29.54
C ILE A 9 -0.82 -9.74 -28.71
N GLU A 10 -1.75 -10.60 -28.29
CA GLU A 10 -2.60 -10.31 -27.12
C GLU A 10 -1.74 -10.52 -25.87
N ASN A 11 -0.67 -9.71 -25.79
CA ASN A 11 0.12 -9.59 -24.60
C ASN A 11 -0.72 -8.83 -23.57
N SER A 12 -0.93 -9.51 -22.45
CA SER A 12 -0.82 -8.85 -21.15
C SER A 12 -1.90 -7.80 -20.89
N SER A 13 -3.14 -8.27 -20.79
CA SER A 13 -4.09 -7.69 -19.86
C SER A 13 -4.10 -8.46 -18.54
N TYR A 14 -2.90 -8.78 -18.02
CA TYR A 14 -2.69 -8.69 -16.57
C TYR A 14 -3.01 -7.23 -16.25
N THR A 15 -4.29 -6.95 -15.98
CA THR A 15 -4.74 -5.68 -15.41
C THR A 15 -4.23 -5.65 -13.99
N ARG A 16 -2.91 -5.47 -13.94
CA ARG A 16 -2.11 -4.71 -12.99
C ARG A 16 -3.09 -3.98 -12.11
N ARG A 17 -3.34 -4.56 -10.93
CA ARG A 17 -3.94 -3.87 -9.80
C ARG A 17 -3.29 -2.50 -9.79
N ALA A 18 -4.01 -1.51 -10.28
CA ALA A 18 -3.57 -0.14 -10.26
C ALA A 18 -3.63 0.25 -8.80
N PHE A 19 -2.62 -0.18 -8.03
CA PHE A 19 -2.32 0.37 -6.73
C PHE A 19 -2.32 1.86 -6.96
N SER A 20 -3.30 2.53 -6.37
CA SER A 20 -3.53 3.94 -6.53
C SER A 20 -2.30 4.69 -6.00
N MET A 21 -1.29 4.86 -6.86
CA MET A 21 -0.06 5.62 -6.63
C MET A 21 -0.37 7.14 -6.64
N GLY A 22 -1.55 7.53 -6.17
CA GLY A 22 -2.11 8.88 -6.32
C GLY A 22 -2.44 9.57 -5.00
N LYS A 23 -2.13 8.97 -3.85
CA LYS A 23 -2.14 9.67 -2.56
C LYS A 23 -0.83 9.38 -1.86
N LYS A 24 0.05 10.39 -1.77
CA LYS A 24 1.16 10.34 -0.82
C LYS A 24 0.53 10.04 0.55
N SER A 25 0.76 8.84 1.06
CA SER A 25 0.32 8.48 2.39
C SER A 25 0.88 9.53 3.34
N LYS A 26 0.08 10.02 4.30
CA LYS A 26 0.52 11.01 5.31
C LYS A 26 1.83 10.60 6.00
N TYR A 27 2.11 9.29 6.02
CA TYR A 27 3.30 8.69 6.58
C TYR A 27 4.07 7.91 5.50
N SER A 28 5.38 8.13 5.45
CA SER A 28 6.34 7.32 4.70
C SER A 28 6.45 5.90 5.27
N ALA A 29 7.15 5.00 4.57
CA ALA A 29 7.35 3.62 5.04
C ALA A 29 8.14 3.58 6.36
N GLU A 30 9.20 4.37 6.47
CA GLU A 30 10.04 4.45 7.67
C GLU A 30 9.27 4.99 8.89
N GLU A 31 8.43 5.99 8.67
CA GLU A 31 7.55 6.53 9.72
C GLU A 31 6.53 5.48 10.17
N LYS A 32 5.95 4.70 9.25
CA LYS A 32 5.01 3.62 9.60
C LYS A 32 5.68 2.56 10.48
N ILE A 33 6.90 2.16 10.15
CA ILE A 33 7.67 1.20 10.96
C ILE A 33 7.94 1.79 12.35
N SER A 34 8.39 3.04 12.42
CA SER A 34 8.63 3.72 13.71
C SER A 34 7.36 3.82 14.57
N ILE A 35 6.21 4.07 13.94
CA ILE A 35 4.90 4.11 14.61
C ILE A 35 4.52 2.71 15.11
N LEU A 36 4.78 1.64 14.33
CA LEU A 36 4.54 0.27 14.76
C LEU A 36 5.39 -0.12 15.97
N ASP A 37 6.65 0.28 16.00
CA ASP A 37 7.52 0.08 17.17
C ASP A 37 7.05 0.84 18.40
N GLU A 38 6.50 2.06 18.22
CA GLU A 38 5.86 2.79 19.31
C GLU A 38 4.60 2.06 19.79
N VAL A 39 3.78 1.50 18.89
CA VAL A 39 2.60 0.69 19.24
C VAL A 39 2.98 -0.52 20.09
N LEU A 40 4.11 -1.17 19.80
CA LEU A 40 4.59 -2.32 20.57
C LEU A 40 5.07 -1.95 21.98
N ARG A 41 5.66 -0.75 22.15
CA ARG A 41 6.18 -0.28 23.45
C ARG A 41 5.11 0.37 24.33
N ASP A 42 4.32 1.27 23.75
CA ASP A 42 3.41 2.16 24.47
C ASP A 42 1.94 1.72 24.37
N GLY A 43 1.64 0.78 23.46
CA GLY A 43 0.30 0.28 23.18
C GLY A 43 -0.46 1.07 22.11
N ALA A 44 -1.27 0.35 21.34
CA ALA A 44 -2.06 0.89 20.23
C ALA A 44 -2.93 2.11 20.58
N PRO A 45 -3.73 2.15 21.67
CA PRO A 45 -4.67 3.25 21.89
C PRO A 45 -3.97 4.60 22.10
N LYS A 46 -2.80 4.61 22.76
CA LYS A 46 -2.02 5.83 23.01
C LYS A 46 -1.44 6.39 21.71
N VAL A 47 -0.88 5.52 20.87
CA VAL A 47 -0.28 5.90 19.59
C VAL A 47 -1.36 6.32 18.57
N MET A 48 -2.50 5.63 18.56
CA MET A 48 -3.66 6.00 17.74
C MET A 48 -4.14 7.42 18.02
N ALA A 49 -4.26 7.79 19.30
CA ALA A 49 -4.65 9.14 19.71
C ALA A 49 -3.59 10.18 19.31
N LYS A 50 -2.30 9.88 19.54
CA LYS A 50 -1.17 10.79 19.24
C LYS A 50 -1.05 11.12 17.75
N TYR A 51 -1.17 10.11 16.89
CA TYR A 51 -0.98 10.28 15.44
C TYR A 51 -2.30 10.45 14.67
N ASN A 52 -3.45 10.34 15.35
CA ASN A 52 -4.78 10.30 14.74
C ASN A 52 -4.86 9.19 13.67
N ILE A 53 -4.47 7.98 14.07
CA ILE A 53 -4.44 6.81 13.19
C ILE A 53 -5.54 5.84 13.62
N SER A 54 -6.27 5.28 12.65
CA SER A 54 -7.27 4.25 12.92
C SER A 54 -6.62 2.89 13.18
N GLN A 55 -7.32 2.05 13.96
CA GLN A 55 -6.86 0.69 14.24
C GLN A 55 -6.66 -0.12 12.95
N ASP A 56 -7.53 0.07 11.96
CA ASP A 56 -7.42 -0.59 10.65
C ASP A 56 -6.14 -0.21 9.91
N ALA A 57 -5.68 1.04 10.03
CA ALA A 57 -4.43 1.46 9.41
C ALA A 57 -3.23 0.77 10.05
N ILE A 58 -3.20 0.67 11.39
CA ILE A 58 -2.16 -0.07 12.12
C ILE A 58 -2.16 -1.55 11.71
N HIS A 59 -3.34 -2.17 11.65
CA HIS A 59 -3.46 -3.58 11.27
C HIS A 59 -2.94 -3.82 9.83
N ARG A 60 -3.31 -2.94 8.89
CA ARG A 60 -2.79 -3.01 7.51
C ARG A 60 -1.28 -2.82 7.46
N TRP A 61 -0.70 -1.95 8.28
CA TRP A 61 0.75 -1.75 8.30
C TRP A 61 1.48 -2.97 8.87
N ARG A 62 0.95 -3.60 9.93
CA ARG A 62 1.50 -4.87 10.47
C ARG A 62 1.47 -6.05 9.51
N LEU A 63 0.60 -6.02 8.49
CA LEU A 63 0.56 -7.06 7.46
C LEU A 63 1.56 -6.79 6.33
N LEU A 64 2.04 -5.55 6.21
CA LEU A 64 2.93 -5.13 5.13
C LEU A 64 4.40 -5.04 5.59
N TYR A 65 4.62 -4.76 6.87
CA TYR A 65 5.92 -4.61 7.53
C TYR A 65 5.97 -5.51 8.75
#